data_AF-A0A7U9JBZ1-F1
#
_entry.id   AF-A0A7U9JBZ1-F1
#
_cell.length_a   1.000
_cell.length_b   1.000
_cell.length_c   1.000
_cell.angle_alpha   90.00
_cell.angle_beta   90.00
_cell.angle_gamma   90.00
#
_symmetry.space_group_name_H-M   'P 1'
#
loop_
_entity.id
_entity.type
_entity.pdbx_description
1 polymer ?
#
loop_
_entity_poly.entity_id
_entity_poly.type
_entity_poly.pdbx_seq_one_letter_code
_entity_poly.pdbx_strand_id
1 'polypeptide(L)' 'MKTEKEKMLAGQWYNPADPELVKERARRLVRLYNETANAVVGGKPGESDQMD' A
#
# COMPACT_ATOMS: atom_id res chain seq x y z
N MET A 1 -22.19 5.73 13.73
CA MET A 1 -21.73 6.18 12.39
C MET A 1 -20.48 5.38 12.08
N LYS A 2 -20.34 4.82 10.87
CA LYS A 2 -19.17 3.99 10.55
C LYS A 2 -17.90 4.83 10.40
N THR A 3 -16.77 4.34 10.89
CA THR A 3 -15.46 4.98 10.70
C THR A 3 -14.96 4.82 9.26
N GLU A 4 -13.97 5.62 8.86
CA GLU A 4 -13.34 5.47 7.53
C GLU A 4 -12.64 4.11 7.40
N LYS A 5 -12.13 3.55 8.51
CA LYS A 5 -11.59 2.19 8.58
C LYS A 5 -12.63 1.12 8.31
N GLU A 6 -13.81 1.23 8.91
CA GLU A 6 -14.90 0.28 8.68
C GLU A 6 -15.41 0.33 7.24
N LYS A 7 -15.50 1.53 6.64
CA LYS A 7 -15.85 1.69 5.23
C LYS A 7 -14.79 1.08 4.31
N MET A 8 -13.51 1.32 4.59
CA MET A 8 -12.38 0.73 3.86
C MET A 8 -12.44 -0.81 3.90
N LEU A 9 -12.61 -1.40 5.09
CA LEU A 9 -12.68 -2.86 5.25
C LEU A 9 -13.94 -3.48 4.62
N ALA A 10 -15.04 -2.73 4.58
CA ALA A 10 -16.28 -3.16 3.93
C ALA A 10 -16.27 -2.93 2.40
N GLY A 11 -15.19 -2.42 1.82
CA GLY A 11 -15.10 -2.10 0.38
C GLY A 11 -16.03 -0.96 -0.05
N GLN A 12 -16.48 -0.14 0.90
CA GLN A 12 -17.33 1.03 0.64
C GLN A 12 -16.45 2.23 0.26
N TRP A 13 -17.04 3.27 -0.31
CA TRP A 13 -16.36 4.54 -0.50
C TRP A 13 -15.89 5.10 0.85
N TYR A 14 -14.59 5.34 0.97
CA TYR A 14 -13.93 5.89 2.15
C TYR A 14 -12.98 7.02 1.74
N ASN A 15 -12.61 7.89 2.67
CA ASN A 15 -11.62 8.95 2.46
C ASN A 15 -10.20 8.43 2.75
N PRO A 16 -9.35 8.18 1.75
CA PRO A 16 -7.99 7.67 1.96
C PRO A 16 -7.04 8.70 2.61
N ALA A 17 -7.44 9.97 2.67
CA ALA A 17 -6.70 11.04 3.33
C ALA A 17 -7.07 11.19 4.82
N ASP A 18 -7.98 10.37 5.34
CA ASP A 18 -8.36 10.38 6.74
C ASP A 18 -7.13 10.19 7.66
N PRO A 19 -6.92 11.05 8.68
CA PRO A 19 -5.75 11.00 9.55
C PRO A 19 -5.56 9.68 10.30
N GLU A 20 -6.64 8.96 10.65
CA GLU A 20 -6.58 7.67 11.35
C GLU A 20 -6.05 6.59 10.42
N LEU A 21 -6.57 6.54 9.19
CA LEU A 21 -6.04 5.68 8.13
C LEU A 21 -4.60 6.03 7.76
N VAL A 22 -4.27 7.33 7.80
CA VAL A 22 -2.93 7.84 7.55
C VAL A 22 -1.91 7.40 8.59
N LYS A 23 -2.34 7.28 9.84
CA LYS A 23 -1.51 6.86 10.97
C LYS A 23 -1.36 5.34 11.05
N GLU A 24 -2.43 4.60 10.78
CA GLU A 24 -2.43 3.13 10.84
C GLU A 24 -1.83 2.46 9.60
N ARG A 25 -1.78 3.14 8.45
CA ARG A 25 -1.20 2.54 7.24
C ARG A 25 0.27 2.20 7.46
N ALA A 26 0.56 0.90 7.47
CA ALA A 26 1.89 0.34 7.61
C ALA A 26 2.73 0.48 6.32
N ARG A 27 2.66 1.64 5.63
CA ARG A 27 3.32 1.88 4.32
C ARG A 27 4.81 1.54 4.35
N ARG A 28 5.49 1.84 5.45
CA ARG A 28 6.91 1.51 5.63
C ARG A 28 7.15 0.00 5.71
N LEU A 29 6.35 -0.73 6.48
CA LEU A 29 6.48 -2.18 6.61
C LEU A 29 6.10 -2.90 5.32
N VAL A 30 5.03 -2.45 4.66
CA VAL A 30 4.63 -2.97 3.33
C VAL A 30 5.74 -2.73 2.31
N ARG A 31 6.33 -1.53 2.28
CA ARG A 31 7.46 -1.23 1.40
C ARG A 31 8.64 -2.15 1.68
N LEU A 32 9.07 -2.29 2.94
CA LEU A 32 10.19 -3.15 3.33
C LEU A 32 9.91 -4.63 2.99
N TYR A 33 8.70 -5.11 3.28
CA TYR A 33 8.27 -6.47 2.94
C TYR A 33 8.27 -6.69 1.43
N ASN A 34 7.78 -5.74 0.65
CA ASN A 34 7.79 -5.85 -0.81
C ASN A 34 9.21 -5.73 -1.39
N GLU A 35 10.08 -4.91 -0.82
CA GLU A 35 11.49 -4.82 -1.20
C GLU A 35 12.23 -6.14 -0.94
N THR A 36 11.99 -6.81 0.19
CA THR A 36 12.57 -8.13 0.46
C THR A 36 11.94 -9.22 -0.38
N ALA A 37 10.62 -9.21 -0.59
CA ALA A 37 9.93 -10.18 -1.44
C ALA A 37 10.38 -10.08 -2.90
N ASN A 38 10.52 -8.86 -3.43
CA ASN A 38 11.03 -8.64 -4.80
C ASN A 38 12.48 -9.10 -4.96
N ALA A 39 13.31 -8.97 -3.91
CA ALA A 39 14.68 -9.47 -3.91
C ALA A 39 14.74 -11.02 -3.97
N VAL A 40 13.79 -11.71 -3.34
CA VAL A 40 13.70 -13.18 -3.35
C VAL A 40 13.10 -13.70 -4.67
N VAL A 41 12.19 -12.97 -5.28
CA VAL A 41 11.48 -13.37 -6.50
C VAL A 41 12.18 -12.91 -7.79
N GLY A 42 13.29 -12.16 -7.68
CA GLY A 42 14.15 -11.85 -8.83
C GLY A 42 13.58 -10.83 -9.83
N GLY A 43 12.55 -10.08 -9.45
CA GLY A 43 11.98 -9.01 -10.28
C GLY A 43 12.20 -7.66 -9.63
N LYS A 44 13.16 -6.87 -10.11
CA LYS A 44 13.21 -5.44 -9.79
C LYS A 44 12.02 -4.76 -10.47
N PRO A 45 11.10 -4.10 -9.75
CA PRO A 45 10.12 -3.25 -10.41
C PRO A 45 10.84 -1.97 -10.84
N GLY A 46 10.97 -1.75 -12.15
CA GLY A 46 11.55 -0.53 -12.71
C GLY A 46 12.49 -0.70 -13.92
N GLU A 47 12.76 -1.93 -14.38
CA GLU A 47 13.62 -2.14 -15.56
C GLU A 47 12.83 -2.12 -16.89
N SER A 48 11.51 -2.01 -16.83
CA SER A 48 10.63 -1.86 -18.01
C SER A 48 10.53 -0.43 -18.56
N ASP A 49 11.01 0.58 -17.82
CA ASP A 49 10.91 2.01 -18.21
C ASP A 49 12.15 2.53 -18.97
N GLN A 50 13.06 1.65 -19.43
CA GLN A 50 14.22 2.01 -20.27
C GLN A 50 14.18 1.41 -21.67
N MET A 51 13.02 0.91 -22.11
CA MET A 51 12.78 0.58 -23.51
C MET A 51 11.91 1.68 -24.12
N ASP A 52 12.53 2.82 -24.44
CA ASP A 52 12.21 3.73 -25.56
C ASP A 52 13.27 4.84 -25.66
#